data_AF-A0A3N0ZUH7-F1
#
_entry.id   AF-A0A3N0ZUH7-F1
#
_cell.length_a   1.000
_cell.length_b   1.000
_cell.length_c   1.000
_cell.angle_alpha   90.00
_cell.angle_beta   90.00
_cell.angle_gamma   90.00
#
_symmetry.space_group_name_H-M   'P 1'
#
loop_
_entity.id
_entity.type
_entity.pdbx_description
1 polymer ?
#
loop_
_entity_poly.entity_id
_entity_poly.type
_entity_poly.pdbx_seq_one_letter_code
_entity_poly.pdbx_strand_id
1 'polypeptide(L)'
;GVSVLVLALFLTVNQSKAQKEKEKPIKIGIVDVEMIVKELPEAVDADKKLQDLAQGYRDSLLSIEKKFSARMEQYNKQKTMMTADQQKKEEESLQQIQLEYQRYQQDKLGAQGELAQTREKLLAPIREKVRSAIKSVAGKEDMNFVLDKASPMLLFAEDKYDITYSVLDLIKRGMK
;
A
#
# COMPACT_ATOMS: atom_id res chain seq x y z
N GLY A 1 63.66 -7.44 -46.43
CA GLY A 1 62.58 -7.10 -47.37
C GLY A 1 61.19 -7.47 -46.89
N VAL A 2 60.97 -8.67 -46.34
CA VAL A 2 59.60 -9.20 -46.10
C VAL A 2 59.13 -9.13 -44.63
N SER A 3 60.03 -9.06 -43.64
CA SER A 3 59.63 -9.08 -42.21
C SER A 3 58.98 -7.81 -41.66
N VAL A 4 59.22 -6.64 -42.26
CA VAL A 4 58.66 -5.37 -41.74
C VAL A 4 57.22 -5.14 -42.22
N LEU A 5 56.86 -5.68 -43.39
CA LEU A 5 55.52 -5.54 -43.99
C LEU A 5 54.46 -6.40 -43.29
N VAL A 6 54.83 -7.56 -42.74
CA VAL A 6 53.91 -8.44 -42.01
C VAL A 6 53.58 -7.90 -40.61
N LEU A 7 54.51 -7.18 -39.97
CA LEU A 7 54.27 -6.56 -38.66
C LEU A 7 53.35 -5.34 -38.76
N ALA A 8 53.37 -4.61 -39.87
CA ALA A 8 52.49 -3.46 -40.11
C ALA A 8 51.03 -3.88 -40.43
N LEU A 9 50.83 -5.08 -40.99
CA LEU A 9 49.48 -5.60 -41.30
C LEU A 9 48.73 -6.08 -40.05
N PHE A 10 49.44 -6.48 -38.99
CA PHE A 10 48.81 -6.91 -37.73
C PHE A 10 48.40 -5.76 -36.80
N LEU A 11 48.91 -4.54 -37.01
CA LEU A 11 48.53 -3.36 -36.22
C LEU A 11 47.28 -2.64 -36.74
N THR A 12 46.78 -2.95 -37.93
CA THR A 12 45.63 -2.24 -38.53
C THR A 12 44.29 -2.98 -38.42
N VAL A 13 44.25 -4.23 -37.94
CA VAL A 13 43.02 -5.05 -37.93
C VAL A 13 42.34 -5.13 -36.55
N ASN A 14 42.88 -4.48 -35.50
CA ASN A 14 42.29 -4.52 -34.16
C ASN A 14 41.54 -3.24 -33.71
N GLN A 15 41.45 -2.20 -34.56
CA GLN A 15 40.76 -0.96 -34.17
C GLN A 15 39.24 -0.93 -34.48
N SER A 16 38.68 -1.95 -35.14
CA SER A 16 37.27 -1.93 -35.55
C SER A 16 36.30 -2.64 -34.59
N LYS A 17 36.78 -3.19 -33.47
CA LYS A 17 35.93 -3.82 -32.43
C LYS A 17 35.72 -2.98 -31.18
N ALA A 18 36.06 -1.69 -31.22
CA ALA A 18 35.48 -0.70 -30.31
C ALA A 18 34.16 -0.20 -30.93
N GLN A 19 33.18 -1.12 -31.08
CA GLN A 19 31.79 -0.67 -31.18
C GLN A 19 31.51 0.03 -29.85
N LYS A 20 31.47 1.37 -29.88
CA LYS A 20 30.80 2.15 -28.85
C LYS A 20 29.41 1.54 -28.69
N GLU A 21 29.18 0.77 -27.64
CA GLU A 21 27.83 0.44 -27.22
C GLU A 21 27.12 1.79 -27.06
N LYS A 22 26.18 2.09 -27.97
CA LYS A 22 25.31 3.24 -27.80
C LYS A 22 24.51 2.93 -26.54
N GLU A 23 24.90 3.55 -25.42
CA GLU A 23 24.11 3.51 -24.20
C GLU A 23 22.67 3.90 -24.57
N LYS A 24 21.72 3.00 -24.33
CA LYS A 24 20.30 3.32 -24.52
C LYS A 24 19.99 4.49 -23.59
N PRO A 25 19.48 5.62 -24.11
CA PRO A 25 19.18 6.77 -23.26
C PRO A 25 18.15 6.34 -22.21
N ILE A 26 18.40 6.70 -20.95
CA ILE A 26 17.45 6.46 -19.86
C ILE A 26 16.20 7.30 -20.15
N LYS A 27 15.07 6.63 -20.35
CA LYS A 27 13.76 7.29 -20.49
C LYS A 27 12.94 7.07 -19.22
N ILE A 28 12.51 8.18 -18.60
CA ILE A 28 11.74 8.18 -17.36
C ILE A 28 10.33 8.64 -17.69
N GLY A 29 9.34 7.83 -17.34
CA GLY A 29 7.93 8.20 -17.34
C GLY A 29 7.49 8.75 -15.98
N ILE A 30 6.38 9.47 -15.97
CA ILE A 30 5.68 9.86 -14.73
C ILE A 30 4.26 9.31 -14.76
N VAL A 31 3.70 9.00 -13.59
CA VAL A 31 2.35 8.46 -13.47
C VAL A 31 1.67 8.97 -12.20
N ASP A 32 0.40 9.35 -12.31
CA ASP A 32 -0.45 9.66 -11.17
C ASP A 32 -1.17 8.39 -10.71
N VAL A 33 -0.57 7.68 -9.75
CA VAL A 33 -1.13 6.43 -9.23
C VAL A 33 -2.44 6.69 -8.49
N GLU A 34 -2.53 7.81 -7.76
CA GLU A 34 -3.70 8.16 -6.98
C GLU A 34 -4.92 8.41 -7.89
N MET A 35 -4.75 9.17 -8.98
CA MET A 35 -5.79 9.37 -9.98
C MET A 35 -6.25 8.03 -10.56
N ILE A 36 -5.31 7.17 -10.95
CA ILE A 36 -5.65 5.86 -11.54
C ILE A 36 -6.49 5.05 -10.56
N VAL A 37 -6.05 4.93 -9.30
CA VAL A 37 -6.73 4.12 -8.28
C VAL A 37 -8.13 4.66 -7.98
N LYS A 38 -8.32 5.98 -7.90
CA LYS A 38 -9.64 6.61 -7.66
C LYS A 38 -10.67 6.28 -8.76
N GLU A 39 -10.20 5.99 -9.96
CA GLU A 39 -11.03 5.65 -11.12
C GLU A 39 -11.39 4.15 -11.20
N LEU A 40 -10.90 3.32 -10.28
CA LEU A 40 -11.15 1.88 -10.27
C LEU A 40 -12.35 1.54 -9.37
N PRO A 41 -13.44 0.93 -9.91
CA PRO A 41 -14.58 0.49 -9.11
C PRO A 41 -14.18 -0.43 -7.95
N GLU A 42 -13.25 -1.35 -8.18
CA GLU A 42 -12.76 -2.26 -7.13
C GLU A 42 -12.04 -1.54 -5.98
N ALA A 43 -11.44 -0.37 -6.24
CA ALA A 43 -10.81 0.44 -5.21
C ALA A 43 -11.83 1.19 -4.37
N VAL A 44 -12.87 1.73 -5.02
CA VAL A 44 -14.01 2.37 -4.33
C VAL A 44 -14.72 1.37 -3.43
N ASP A 45 -14.99 0.17 -3.94
CA ASP A 45 -15.62 -0.90 -3.16
C ASP A 45 -14.75 -1.36 -1.98
N ALA A 46 -13.44 -1.48 -2.20
CA ALA A 46 -12.49 -1.82 -1.14
C ALA A 46 -12.45 -0.75 -0.05
N ASP A 47 -12.41 0.54 -0.41
CA ASP A 47 -12.40 1.65 0.55
C ASP A 47 -13.69 1.66 1.38
N LYS A 48 -14.85 1.57 0.72
CA LYS A 48 -16.15 1.51 1.41
C LYS A 48 -16.19 0.34 2.41
N LYS A 49 -15.79 -0.86 1.98
CA LYS A 49 -15.77 -2.04 2.85
C LYS A 49 -14.85 -1.86 4.06
N LEU A 50 -13.70 -1.21 3.89
CA LEU A 50 -12.78 -0.94 4.99
C LEU A 50 -13.33 0.12 5.95
N GLN A 51 -14.01 1.14 5.44
CA GLN A 51 -14.68 2.15 6.27
C GLN A 51 -15.80 1.53 7.10
N ASP A 52 -16.65 0.71 6.48
CA ASP A 52 -17.75 0.01 7.16
C ASP A 52 -17.24 -0.92 8.26
N LEU A 53 -16.19 -1.70 7.98
CA LEU A 53 -15.54 -2.56 8.98
C LEU A 53 -14.95 -1.76 10.14
N ALA A 54 -14.20 -0.69 9.83
CA ALA A 54 -13.61 0.16 10.84
C ALA A 54 -14.67 0.79 11.74
N GLN A 55 -15.79 1.23 11.15
CA GLN A 55 -16.91 1.78 11.90
C GLN A 55 -17.57 0.73 12.80
N GLY A 56 -17.87 -0.47 12.28
CA GLY A 56 -18.45 -1.55 13.09
C GLY A 56 -17.57 -1.96 14.28
N TYR A 57 -16.24 -1.94 14.11
CA TYR A 57 -15.31 -2.19 15.22
C TYR A 57 -15.32 -1.06 16.27
N ARG A 58 -15.39 0.20 15.84
CA ARG A 58 -15.52 1.34 16.77
C ARG A 58 -16.84 1.30 17.53
N ASP A 59 -17.94 0.98 16.86
CA ASP A 59 -19.25 0.85 17.50
C ASP A 59 -19.25 -0.27 18.56
N SER A 60 -18.56 -1.38 18.28
CA SER A 60 -18.38 -2.47 19.23
C SER A 60 -17.57 -2.03 20.46
N LEU A 61 -16.48 -1.29 20.26
CA LEU A 61 -15.70 -0.71 21.36
C LEU A 61 -16.53 0.26 22.22
N LEU A 62 -17.33 1.12 21.58
CA LEU A 62 -18.25 2.03 22.28
C LEU A 62 -19.29 1.25 23.09
N SER A 63 -19.75 0.10 22.60
CA SER A 63 -20.67 -0.77 23.35
C SER A 63 -19.99 -1.38 24.59
N ILE A 64 -18.74 -1.83 24.48
CA ILE A 64 -17.96 -2.35 25.61
C ILE A 64 -17.73 -1.25 26.66
N GLU A 65 -17.39 -0.03 26.21
CA GLU A 65 -17.20 1.13 27.08
C GLU A 65 -18.50 1.51 27.82
N LYS A 66 -19.64 1.54 27.13
CA LYS A 66 -20.94 1.78 27.76
C LYS A 66 -21.28 0.72 28.81
N LYS A 67 -21.00 -0.55 28.53
CA LYS A 67 -21.17 -1.66 29.48
C LYS A 67 -20.30 -1.46 30.72
N PHE A 68 -19.04 -1.08 30.55
CA PHE A 68 -18.14 -0.76 31.66
C PHE A 68 -18.69 0.40 32.50
N SER A 69 -19.03 1.51 31.88
CA SER A 69 -19.51 2.72 32.56
C SER A 69 -20.80 2.47 33.34
N ALA A 70 -21.78 1.78 32.75
CA ALA A 70 -23.03 1.43 33.44
C ALA A 70 -22.78 0.53 34.66
N ARG A 71 -21.89 -0.46 34.52
CA ARG A 71 -21.55 -1.38 35.60
C ARG A 71 -20.78 -0.70 36.73
N MET A 72 -19.86 0.19 36.38
CA MET A 72 -19.11 1.00 37.34
C MET A 72 -20.04 1.95 38.12
N GLU A 73 -21.00 2.58 37.45
CA GLU A 73 -22.00 3.43 38.11
C GLU A 73 -22.85 2.63 39.09
N GLN A 74 -23.30 1.44 38.70
CA GLN A 74 -24.05 0.55 39.59
C GLN A 74 -23.22 0.13 40.80
N TYR A 75 -21.96 -0.27 40.59
CA TYR A 75 -21.05 -0.64 41.66
C TYR A 75 -20.90 0.49 42.67
N ASN A 76 -20.65 1.73 42.21
CA ASN A 76 -20.49 2.89 43.09
C ASN A 76 -21.73 3.18 43.94
N LYS A 77 -22.95 2.96 43.40
CA LYS A 77 -24.20 3.15 44.16
C LYS A 77 -24.42 2.08 45.24
N GLN A 78 -23.94 0.86 45.02
CA GLN A 78 -24.24 -0.31 45.86
C GLN A 78 -23.08 -0.71 46.78
N LYS A 79 -21.86 -0.23 46.52
CA LYS A 79 -20.62 -0.68 47.17
C LYS A 79 -20.69 -0.69 48.71
N THR A 80 -21.31 0.33 49.31
CA THR A 80 -21.41 0.44 50.79
C THR A 80 -22.33 -0.61 51.42
N MET A 81 -23.22 -1.22 50.63
CA MET A 81 -24.15 -2.27 51.06
C MET A 81 -23.62 -3.68 50.74
N MET A 82 -22.50 -3.79 50.02
CA MET A 82 -21.91 -5.07 49.59
C MET A 82 -20.93 -5.62 50.63
N THR A 83 -20.86 -6.94 50.73
CA THR A 83 -19.79 -7.63 51.46
C THR A 83 -18.45 -7.52 50.73
N ALA A 84 -17.33 -7.76 51.41
CA ALA A 84 -16.00 -7.74 50.80
C ALA A 84 -15.89 -8.69 49.59
N ASP A 85 -16.44 -9.91 49.69
CA ASP A 85 -16.43 -10.88 48.60
C ASP A 85 -17.24 -10.43 47.39
N GLN A 86 -18.37 -9.74 47.62
CA GLN A 86 -19.20 -9.17 46.55
C GLN A 86 -18.46 -8.03 45.83
N GLN A 87 -17.82 -7.14 46.59
CA GLN A 87 -17.02 -6.06 46.03
C GLN A 87 -15.88 -6.61 45.17
N LYS A 88 -15.14 -7.59 45.69
CA LYS A 88 -14.03 -8.24 44.97
C LYS A 88 -14.48 -8.84 43.63
N LYS A 89 -15.59 -9.58 43.62
CA LYS A 89 -16.13 -10.18 42.38
C LYS A 89 -16.55 -9.13 41.35
N GLU A 90 -17.11 -8.01 41.82
CA GLU A 90 -17.53 -6.92 40.94
C GLU A 90 -16.32 -6.19 40.34
N GLU A 91 -15.28 -5.94 41.14
CA GLU A 91 -14.02 -5.37 40.69
C GLU A 91 -13.31 -6.28 39.67
N GLU A 92 -13.26 -7.59 39.91
CA GLU A 92 -12.77 -8.58 38.94
C GLU A 92 -13.57 -8.53 37.63
N SER A 93 -14.90 -8.42 37.71
CA SER A 93 -15.74 -8.30 36.52
C SER A 93 -15.50 -7.00 35.75
N LEU A 94 -15.28 -5.88 36.44
CA LEU A 94 -14.96 -4.59 35.81
C LEU A 94 -13.59 -4.67 35.11
N GLN A 95 -12.60 -5.29 35.74
CA GLN A 95 -11.29 -5.54 35.14
C GLN A 95 -11.40 -6.43 33.89
N GLN A 96 -12.24 -7.47 33.91
CA GLN A 96 -12.48 -8.31 32.74
C GLN A 96 -13.05 -7.51 31.55
N ILE A 97 -13.95 -6.55 31.78
CA ILE A 97 -14.49 -5.70 30.71
C ILE A 97 -13.39 -4.80 30.12
N GLN A 98 -12.47 -4.28 30.95
CA GLN A 98 -11.34 -3.49 30.46
C GLN A 98 -10.38 -4.33 29.60
N LEU A 99 -10.09 -5.57 30.04
CA LEU A 99 -9.29 -6.51 29.25
C LEU A 99 -9.98 -6.91 27.94
N GLU A 100 -11.30 -7.08 27.97
CA GLU A 100 -12.13 -7.31 26.77
C GLU A 100 -11.98 -6.15 25.78
N TYR A 101 -12.07 -4.90 26.24
CA TYR A 101 -11.88 -3.71 25.42
C TYR A 101 -10.49 -3.70 24.76
N GLN A 102 -9.42 -3.86 25.56
CA GLN A 102 -8.04 -3.81 25.08
C GLN A 102 -7.77 -4.91 24.04
N ARG A 103 -8.21 -6.14 24.33
CA ARG A 103 -8.07 -7.27 23.40
C ARG A 103 -8.83 -7.00 22.12
N TYR A 104 -10.09 -6.57 22.19
CA TYR A 104 -10.88 -6.27 21.00
C TYR A 104 -10.23 -5.17 20.15
N GLN A 105 -9.76 -4.10 20.79
CA GLN A 105 -9.08 -3.01 20.10
C GLN A 105 -7.82 -3.51 19.37
N GLN A 106 -6.99 -4.32 20.04
CA GLN A 106 -5.78 -4.88 19.45
C GLN A 106 -6.08 -5.86 18.31
N ASP A 107 -7.01 -6.78 18.51
CA ASP A 107 -7.35 -7.84 17.56
C ASP A 107 -7.99 -7.26 16.29
N LYS A 108 -8.79 -6.19 16.41
CA LYS A 108 -9.54 -5.62 15.28
C LYS A 108 -8.83 -4.43 14.64
N LEU A 109 -8.30 -3.52 15.44
CA LEU A 109 -7.76 -2.22 14.99
C LEU A 109 -6.25 -2.07 15.20
N GLY A 110 -5.59 -3.05 15.85
CA GLY A 110 -4.14 -3.06 15.99
C GLY A 110 -3.42 -3.14 14.64
N ALA A 111 -2.10 -2.89 14.65
CA ALA A 111 -1.27 -2.88 13.44
C ALA A 111 -1.29 -4.21 12.65
N GLN A 112 -1.47 -5.33 13.36
CA GLN A 112 -1.64 -6.67 12.78
C GLN A 112 -3.07 -7.20 12.94
N GLY A 113 -4.00 -6.33 13.36
CA GLY A 113 -5.39 -6.68 13.58
C GLY A 113 -6.14 -6.94 12.27
N GLU A 114 -7.37 -7.39 12.40
CA GLU A 114 -8.22 -7.83 11.30
C GLU A 114 -8.42 -6.74 10.22
N LEU A 115 -8.56 -5.47 10.63
CA LEU A 115 -8.71 -4.36 9.68
C LEU A 115 -7.46 -4.21 8.80
N ALA A 116 -6.27 -4.31 9.38
CA ALA A 116 -5.01 -4.20 8.64
C ALA A 116 -4.81 -5.37 7.68
N GLN A 117 -5.10 -6.60 8.13
CA GLN A 117 -5.04 -7.79 7.27
C GLN A 117 -6.04 -7.72 6.12
N THR A 118 -7.26 -7.24 6.39
CA THR A 118 -8.29 -7.08 5.36
C THR A 118 -7.91 -6.00 4.36
N ARG A 119 -7.34 -4.88 4.82
CA ARG A 119 -6.81 -3.84 3.95
C ARG A 119 -5.76 -4.41 3.00
N GLU A 120 -4.82 -5.21 3.51
CA GLU A 120 -3.80 -5.81 2.66
C GLU A 120 -4.40 -6.75 1.61
N LYS A 121 -5.33 -7.64 2.02
CA LYS A 121 -6.01 -8.56 1.11
C LYS A 121 -6.79 -7.86 0.00
N LEU A 122 -7.45 -6.74 0.30
CA LEU A 122 -8.25 -5.99 -0.67
C LEU A 122 -7.39 -5.14 -1.60
N LEU A 123 -6.35 -4.48 -1.07
CA LEU A 123 -5.55 -3.52 -1.85
C LEU A 123 -4.41 -4.17 -2.63
N ALA A 124 -3.87 -5.32 -2.19
CA ALA A 124 -2.82 -6.02 -2.91
C ALA A 124 -3.15 -6.31 -4.39
N PRO A 125 -4.31 -6.89 -4.75
CA PRO A 125 -4.62 -7.15 -6.17
C PRO A 125 -4.77 -5.86 -6.99
N ILE A 126 -5.26 -4.77 -6.38
CA ILE A 126 -5.40 -3.47 -7.04
C ILE A 126 -4.01 -2.88 -7.34
N ARG A 127 -3.10 -2.91 -6.36
CA ARG A 127 -1.71 -2.46 -6.55
C ARG A 127 -1.02 -3.26 -7.64
N GLU A 128 -1.21 -4.58 -7.67
CA GLU A 128 -0.60 -5.43 -8.69
C GLU A 128 -1.18 -5.15 -10.08
N LYS A 129 -2.50 -4.93 -10.18
CA LYS A 129 -3.16 -4.55 -11.43
C LYS A 129 -2.61 -3.24 -11.99
N VAL A 130 -2.48 -2.21 -11.14
CA VAL A 130 -1.92 -0.90 -11.53
C VAL A 130 -0.44 -1.04 -11.91
N ARG A 131 0.36 -1.75 -11.11
CA ARG A 131 1.78 -2.00 -11.40
C ARG A 131 1.98 -2.71 -12.74
N SER A 132 1.18 -3.75 -13.00
CA SER A 132 1.23 -4.50 -14.26
C SER A 132 0.88 -3.60 -15.45
N ALA A 133 -0.16 -2.78 -15.33
CA ALA A 133 -0.52 -1.82 -16.38
C ALA A 133 0.58 -0.76 -16.62
N ILE A 134 1.18 -0.21 -15.55
CA ILE A 134 2.33 0.70 -15.65
C ILE A 134 3.46 0.04 -16.41
N LYS A 135 3.82 -1.20 -16.05
CA LYS A 135 4.90 -1.95 -16.72
C LYS A 135 4.62 -2.19 -18.20
N SER A 136 3.37 -2.53 -18.55
CA SER A 136 2.98 -2.75 -19.94
C SER A 136 3.05 -1.47 -20.78
N VAL A 137 2.63 -0.32 -20.24
CA VAL A 137 2.71 0.96 -20.94
C VAL A 137 4.17 1.43 -21.03
N ALA A 138 4.92 1.35 -19.94
CA ALA A 138 6.34 1.68 -19.93
C ALA A 138 7.13 0.88 -20.97
N GLY A 139 6.85 -0.42 -21.12
CA GLY A 139 7.48 -1.27 -22.13
C GLY A 139 7.13 -0.89 -23.57
N LYS A 140 5.91 -0.42 -23.83
CA LYS A 140 5.50 0.08 -25.16
C LYS A 140 6.14 1.43 -25.49
N GLU A 141 6.43 2.22 -24.47
CA GLU A 141 7.01 3.56 -24.58
C GLU A 141 8.54 3.57 -24.42
N ASP A 142 9.19 2.40 -24.38
CA ASP A 142 10.64 2.26 -24.16
C ASP A 142 11.15 2.98 -22.89
N MET A 143 10.32 3.04 -21.84
CA MET A 143 10.66 3.66 -20.55
C MET A 143 11.39 2.67 -19.64
N ASN A 144 12.47 3.13 -19.02
CA ASN A 144 13.28 2.33 -18.09
C ASN A 144 12.83 2.51 -16.63
N PHE A 145 12.30 3.69 -16.31
CA PHE A 145 11.80 4.04 -14.98
C PHE A 145 10.46 4.73 -15.11
N VAL A 146 9.61 4.57 -14.10
CA VAL A 146 8.38 5.35 -13.94
C VAL A 146 8.36 5.88 -12.52
N LEU A 147 8.21 7.19 -12.38
CA LEU A 147 8.07 7.86 -11.09
C LEU A 147 6.62 8.21 -10.83
N ASP A 148 6.19 8.02 -9.58
CA ASP A 148 4.91 8.55 -9.13
C ASP A 148 4.97 10.08 -9.09
N LYS A 149 3.94 10.75 -9.57
CA LYS A 149 3.81 12.21 -9.47
C LYS A 149 3.71 12.70 -8.03
N ALA A 150 3.23 11.87 -7.11
CA ALA A 150 3.22 12.17 -5.69
C ALA A 150 4.62 12.08 -5.05
N SER A 151 5.63 11.62 -5.79
CA SER A 151 7.00 11.52 -5.28
C SER A 151 7.56 12.92 -4.97
N PRO A 152 8.06 13.18 -3.75
CA PRO A 152 8.69 14.46 -3.42
C PRO A 152 9.99 14.72 -4.19
N MET A 153 10.54 13.69 -4.85
CA MET A 153 11.72 13.81 -5.71
C MET A 153 11.38 14.28 -7.14
N LEU A 154 10.11 14.24 -7.54
CA LEU A 154 9.69 14.74 -8.85
C LEU A 154 9.35 16.22 -8.75
N LEU A 155 10.30 17.08 -9.13
CA LEU A 155 10.09 18.53 -9.14
C LEU A 155 9.44 19.03 -10.43
N PHE A 156 9.77 18.39 -11.56
CA PHE A 156 9.26 18.74 -12.88
C PHE A 156 9.44 17.57 -13.83
N ALA A 157 8.48 17.38 -14.73
CA ALA A 157 8.61 16.57 -15.93
C ALA A 157 7.67 17.14 -17.00
N GLU A 158 8.09 17.07 -18.26
CA GLU A 158 7.23 17.45 -19.38
C GLU A 158 6.07 16.47 -19.55
N ASP A 159 4.89 16.97 -19.94
CA ASP A 159 3.67 16.16 -20.12
C ASP A 159 3.84 14.97 -21.07
N LYS A 160 4.76 15.06 -22.04
CA LYS A 160 5.07 13.96 -22.97
C LYS A 160 5.62 12.70 -22.28
N TYR A 161 6.07 12.81 -21.03
CA TYR A 161 6.51 11.68 -20.22
C TYR A 161 5.42 11.14 -19.28
N ASP A 162 4.25 11.79 -19.23
CA ASP A 162 3.12 11.36 -18.43
C ASP A 162 2.35 10.23 -19.11
N ILE A 163 2.31 9.07 -18.46
CA ILE A 163 1.62 7.88 -18.94
C ILE A 163 0.31 7.61 -18.20
N THR A 164 -0.14 8.50 -17.31
CA THR A 164 -1.31 8.31 -16.44
C THR A 164 -2.54 7.83 -17.20
N TYR A 165 -2.95 8.56 -18.24
CA TYR A 165 -4.14 8.21 -19.01
C TYR A 165 -3.95 6.94 -19.85
N SER A 166 -2.75 6.71 -20.40
CA SER A 166 -2.42 5.48 -21.12
C SER A 166 -2.54 4.24 -20.22
N VAL A 167 -2.10 4.35 -18.97
CA VAL A 167 -2.23 3.29 -17.96
C VAL A 167 -3.69 3.08 -17.57
N LEU A 168 -4.41 4.16 -17.29
CA LEU A 168 -5.83 4.08 -16.94
C LEU A 168 -6.67 3.45 -18.05
N ASP A 169 -6.45 3.86 -19.29
CA ASP A 169 -7.13 3.33 -20.47
C ASP A 169 -6.77 1.85 -20.74
N LEU A 170 -5.53 1.43 -20.48
CA LEU A 170 -5.16 0.02 -20.53
C LEU A 170 -5.91 -0.81 -19.47
N ILE A 171 -6.06 -0.29 -18.26
CA ILE A 171 -6.83 -0.96 -17.20
C ILE A 171 -8.31 -1.07 -17.60
N LYS A 172 -8.92 0.02 -18.09
CA LYS A 172 -10.34 0.07 -18.44
C LYS A 172 -10.69 -0.85 -19.62
N ARG A 173 -9.80 -1.01 -20.60
CA ARG A 173 -10.00 -1.91 -21.76
C ARG A 173 -9.78 -3.40 -21.45
N GLY A 174 -9.29 -3.72 -20.26
CA GLY A 174 -8.82 -5.06 -19.90
C GLY A 174 -7.42 -5.32 -20.46
N MET A 175 -6.49 -5.71 -19.57
CA MET A 175 -5.14 -6.11 -19.97
C MET A 175 -5.26 -7.38 -20.83
N LYS A 176 -4.93 -7.28 -22.12
CA LYS A 176 -4.75 -8.44 -23.01
C LYS A 176 -3.34 -8.98 -22.91
#